data_AF-A0A7J3G5I2-F1
#
_entry.id   AF-A0A7J3G5I2-F1
#
_cell.length_a   1.000
_cell.length_b   1.000
_cell.length_c   1.000
_cell.angle_alpha   90.00
_cell.angle_beta   90.00
_cell.angle_gamma   90.00
#
_symmetry.space_group_name_H-M   'P 1'
#
loop_
_entity.id
_entity.type
_entity.pdbx_description
1 polymer ?
#
loop_
_entity_poly.entity_id
_entity_poly.type
_entity_poly.pdbx_seq_one_letter_code
_entity_poly.pdbx_strand_id
1 'polypeptide(L)'
;MGGKTRFAKRLLKELRRSRRSTREVNISRLERNTMDNEVVFVPGKVLGQGSLTKKLTVGAFSFSQSAIQKIQKAGGRAFLLEEFLREFGKGSGVRIIG
;
A
#
# COMPACT_ATOMS: atom_id res chain seq x y z
N MET A 1 -1.25 -8.30 -26.84
CA MET A 1 -2.01 -7.86 -25.63
C MET A 1 -1.31 -8.39 -24.39
N GLY A 2 -0.62 -7.52 -23.64
CA GLY A 2 0.27 -7.92 -22.54
C GLY A 2 -0.46 -8.74 -21.47
N GLY A 3 0.04 -9.94 -21.20
CA GLY A 3 -0.53 -10.82 -20.18
C GLY A 3 -0.59 -10.11 -18.82
N LYS A 4 -1.78 -10.06 -18.21
CA LYS A 4 -1.98 -9.44 -16.89
C LYS A 4 -0.99 -10.03 -15.89
N THR A 5 -0.15 -9.18 -15.30
CA THR A 5 0.86 -9.58 -14.30
C THR A 5 0.18 -10.23 -13.09
N ARG A 6 0.89 -11.08 -12.33
CA ARG A 6 0.35 -11.70 -11.10
C ARG A 6 -0.14 -10.63 -10.12
N PHE A 7 0.58 -9.50 -10.04
CA PHE A 7 0.18 -8.33 -9.28
C PHE A 7 -1.16 -7.77 -9.78
N ALA A 8 -1.30 -7.47 -11.08
CA ALA A 8 -2.55 -6.92 -11.64
C ALA A 8 -3.75 -7.87 -11.41
N LYS A 9 -3.56 -9.18 -11.57
CA LYS A 9 -4.61 -10.18 -11.28
C LYS A 9 -5.03 -10.15 -9.80
N ARG A 10 -4.07 -10.07 -8.87
CA ARG A 10 -4.35 -9.99 -7.43
C ARG A 10 -5.01 -8.67 -7.04
N LEU A 11 -4.53 -7.55 -7.58
CA LEU A 11 -5.12 -6.23 -7.37
C LEU A 11 -6.59 -6.20 -7.85
N LEU A 12 -6.87 -6.71 -9.05
CA LEU A 12 -8.23 -6.82 -9.58
C LEU A 12 -9.13 -7.69 -8.69
N LYS A 13 -8.59 -8.76 -8.09
CA LYS A 13 -9.34 -9.60 -7.14
C LYS A 13 -9.71 -8.83 -5.87
N GLU A 14 -8.80 -8.02 -5.33
CA GLU A 14 -9.07 -7.20 -4.15
C GLU A 14 -10.03 -6.04 -4.47
N LEU A 15 -9.91 -5.41 -5.64
CA LEU A 15 -10.84 -4.37 -6.11
C LEU A 15 -12.28 -4.88 -6.29
N ARG A 16 -12.44 -6.16 -6.62
CA ARG A 16 -13.76 -6.81 -6.77
C ARG A 16 -14.40 -7.18 -5.42
N ARG A 17 -13.68 -7.08 -4.29
CA ARG A 17 -14.28 -7.32 -2.98
C ARG A 17 -15.16 -6.15 -2.56
N SER A 18 -16.24 -6.45 -1.83
CA SER A 18 -17.13 -5.43 -1.28
C SER A 18 -16.39 -4.43 -0.41
N ARG A 19 -16.79 -3.15 -0.43
CA ARG A 19 -16.22 -2.08 0.41
C ARG A 19 -16.37 -2.33 1.91
N ARG A 20 -17.34 -3.16 2.33
CA ARG A 20 -17.42 -3.63 3.73
C ARG A 20 -16.30 -4.59 4.11
N SER A 21 -15.64 -5.17 3.11
CA SER A 21 -14.49 -6.07 3.23
C SER A 21 -13.16 -5.37 2.89
N THR A 22 -13.17 -4.13 2.37
CA THR A 22 -11.91 -3.37 2.19
C THR A 22 -11.27 -3.12 3.53
N ARG A 23 -10.01 -3.53 3.65
CA ARG A 23 -9.27 -3.53 4.90
C ARG A 23 -8.79 -2.12 5.22
N GLU A 24 -9.15 -1.64 6.40
CA GLU A 24 -8.42 -0.54 7.02
C GLU A 24 -7.13 -1.11 7.61
N VAL A 25 -5.99 -0.58 7.18
CA VAL A 25 -4.67 -1.06 7.61
C VAL A 25 -4.00 0.02 8.43
N ASN A 26 -3.73 -0.28 9.70
CA ASN A 26 -2.95 0.59 10.56
C ASN A 26 -1.47 0.52 10.22
N ILE A 27 -0.77 1.64 10.42
CA ILE A 27 0.68 1.74 10.27
C ILE A 27 1.42 0.69 11.12
N SER A 28 0.97 0.41 12.35
CA SER A 28 1.56 -0.65 13.20
C SER A 28 1.55 -2.04 12.54
N ARG A 29 0.61 -2.28 11.61
CA ARG A 29 0.56 -3.53 10.85
C ARG A 29 1.57 -3.51 9.71
N LEU A 30 1.76 -2.37 9.04
CA LEU A 30 2.82 -2.21 8.04
C LEU A 30 4.19 -2.42 8.68
N GLU A 31 4.46 -1.74 9.79
CA GLU A 31 5.72 -1.85 10.53
C GLU A 31 6.08 -3.31 10.86
N ARG A 32 5.14 -4.09 11.41
CA ARG A 32 5.40 -5.50 11.78
C ARG A 32 5.58 -6.44 10.61
N ASN A 33 4.97 -6.15 9.46
CA ASN A 33 4.90 -7.08 8.34
C ASN A 33 5.87 -6.74 7.22
N THR A 34 6.55 -5.60 7.26
CA THR A 34 7.39 -5.12 6.16
C THR A 34 8.85 -5.04 6.56
N MET A 35 9.71 -4.99 5.54
CA MET A 35 11.14 -4.74 5.67
C MET A 35 11.45 -3.29 5.29
N ASP A 36 12.63 -2.82 5.70
CA ASP A 36 13.07 -1.47 5.32
C ASP A 36 13.27 -1.37 3.80
N ASN A 37 12.90 -0.22 3.23
CA ASN A 37 12.91 0.06 1.78
C ASN A 37 11.98 -0.83 0.92
N GLU A 38 10.99 -1.49 1.52
CA GLU A 38 10.02 -2.32 0.79
C GLU A 38 8.93 -1.47 0.08
N VAL A 39 8.45 -1.96 -1.06
CA VAL A 39 7.33 -1.37 -1.82
C VAL A 39 6.06 -2.17 -1.57
N VAL A 40 5.05 -1.52 -1.01
CA VAL A 40 3.84 -2.15 -0.52
C VAL A 40 2.61 -1.49 -1.11
N PHE A 41 1.63 -2.29 -1.51
CA PHE A 41 0.32 -1.83 -1.91
C PHE A 41 -0.76 -2.31 -0.93
N VAL A 42 -1.56 -1.37 -0.42
CA VAL A 42 -2.70 -1.63 0.46
C VAL A 42 -4.00 -1.44 -0.32
N PRO A 43 -4.81 -2.50 -0.54
CA PRO A 43 -6.07 -2.41 -1.27
C PRO A 43 -7.18 -1.89 -0.33
N GLY A 44 -6.99 -0.70 0.22
CA GLY A 44 -7.87 -0.11 1.23
C GLY A 44 -7.38 1.23 1.73
N LYS A 45 -7.85 1.61 2.93
CA LYS A 45 -7.44 2.85 3.60
C LYS A 45 -6.33 2.58 4.60
N VAL A 46 -5.29 3.41 4.58
CA VAL A 46 -4.22 3.35 5.58
C VAL A 46 -4.49 4.35 6.70
N LEU A 47 -4.45 3.88 7.94
CA LEU A 47 -4.72 4.66 9.14
C LEU A 47 -3.45 4.84 9.97
N GLY A 48 -3.32 6.01 10.60
CA GLY A 48 -2.10 6.43 11.30
C GLY A 48 -1.92 5.87 12.71
N GLN A 49 -2.52 4.73 13.09
CA GLN A 49 -2.36 4.16 14.43
C GLN A 49 -1.01 3.42 14.57
N GLY A 50 -0.30 3.68 15.67
CA GLY A 50 1.03 3.12 15.97
C GLY A 50 2.19 3.94 15.40
N SER A 51 3.37 3.33 15.32
CA SER A 51 4.61 3.97 14.87
C SER A 51 5.14 3.30 13.62
N LEU A 52 5.80 4.08 12.76
CA LEU A 52 6.55 3.60 11.60
C LEU A 52 7.98 4.07 11.75
N THR A 53 8.92 3.14 11.79
CA THR A 53 10.35 3.44 11.80
C THR A 53 11.00 3.03 10.48
N LYS A 54 10.40 2.08 9.76
CA LYS A 54 10.86 1.61 8.46
C LYS A 54 10.51 2.60 7.35
N LYS A 55 11.47 2.82 6.46
CA LYS A 55 11.29 3.58 5.23
C LYS A 55 10.51 2.73 4.23
N LEU A 56 9.23 3.03 4.05
CA LEU A 56 8.37 2.29 3.13
C LEU A 56 7.91 3.16 1.96
N THR A 57 7.78 2.53 0.79
CA THR A 57 6.98 3.11 -0.30
C THR A 57 5.60 2.45 -0.29
N VAL A 58 4.58 3.20 0.12
CA VAL A 58 3.23 2.68 0.35
C VAL A 58 2.27 3.24 -0.68
N GLY A 59 1.67 2.37 -1.49
CA GLY A 59 0.51 2.68 -2.32
C GLY A 59 -0.78 2.29 -1.61
N ALA A 60 -1.82 3.12 -1.68
CA ALA A 60 -3.16 2.75 -1.19
C ALA A 60 -4.29 3.46 -1.94
N PHE A 61 -5.54 3.07 -1.67
CA PHE A 61 -6.70 3.79 -2.21
C PHE A 61 -6.90 5.13 -1.51
N SER A 62 -6.62 5.18 -0.21
CA SER A 62 -6.70 6.40 0.57
C SER A 62 -5.85 6.30 1.83
N PHE A 63 -5.52 7.46 2.40
CA PHE A 63 -4.75 7.55 3.64
C PHE A 63 -5.45 8.51 4.60
N SER A 64 -5.30 8.29 5.91
CA SER A 64 -5.52 9.37 6.87
C SER A 64 -4.37 10.36 6.81
N GLN A 65 -4.64 11.62 7.16
CA GLN A 65 -3.60 12.65 7.24
C GLN A 65 -2.46 12.25 8.19
N SER A 66 -2.81 11.68 9.34
CA SER A 66 -1.84 11.13 10.30
C SER A 66 -0.98 10.00 9.73
N ALA A 67 -1.52 9.21 8.79
CA ALA A 67 -0.75 8.14 8.15
C ALA A 67 0.30 8.71 7.19
N ILE A 68 -0.10 9.66 6.34
CA ILE A 68 0.81 10.34 5.40
C ILE A 68 1.98 10.97 6.16
N GLN A 69 1.68 11.71 7.23
CA GLN A 69 2.70 12.36 8.05
C GLN A 69 3.70 11.35 8.64
N LYS A 70 3.23 10.22 9.15
CA LYS A 70 4.10 9.18 9.72
C LYS A 70 4.96 8.49 8.67
N ILE A 71 4.41 8.23 7.48
CA ILE A 71 5.16 7.66 6.34
C ILE A 71 6.26 8.62 5.90
N GLN A 72 5.95 9.90 5.75
CA GLN A 72 6.93 10.92 5.38
C GLN A 72 7.99 11.13 6.46
N LYS A 73 7.60 11.14 7.75
CA LYS A 73 8.54 11.24 8.89
C LYS A 73 9.52 10.07 8.96
N ALA A 74 9.10 8.87 8.56
CA ALA A 74 9.99 7.71 8.45
C ALA A 74 10.88 7.73 7.18
N GLY A 75 10.86 8.83 6.39
CA GLY A 75 11.59 8.95 5.13
C GLY A 75 10.98 8.15 3.97
N GLY A 76 9.75 7.66 4.16
CA GLY A 76 8.99 6.90 3.17
C GLY A 76 8.20 7.78 2.20
N ARG A 77 7.50 7.13 1.28
CA ARG A 77 6.63 7.78 0.27
C ARG A 77 5.25 7.15 0.29
N ALA A 78 4.22 7.99 0.25
CA ALA A 78 2.83 7.56 0.14
C ALA A 78 2.29 7.94 -1.25
N PHE A 79 1.70 6.99 -1.96
CA PHE A 79 1.14 7.18 -3.29
C PHE A 79 -0.32 6.74 -3.32
N LEU A 80 -1.16 7.51 -4.01
CA LEU A 80 -2.49 7.04 -4.34
C LEU A 80 -2.44 5.98 -5.45
N LEU A 81 -3.52 5.21 -5.60
CA LEU A 81 -3.59 4.11 -6.56
C LEU A 81 -3.08 4.48 -7.96
N GLU A 82 -3.51 5.62 -8.49
CA GLU A 82 -3.14 6.04 -9.85
C GLU A 82 -1.65 6.32 -9.98
N GLU A 83 -1.08 7.08 -9.05
CA GLU A 83 0.35 7.41 -9.01
C GLU A 83 1.20 6.14 -8.81
N PHE A 84 0.76 5.29 -7.89
CA PHE A 84 1.42 4.02 -7.61
C PHE A 84 1.43 3.10 -8.84
N LEU A 85 0.33 3.04 -9.60
CA LEU A 85 0.27 2.24 -10.82
C LEU A 85 1.12 2.84 -11.95
N ARG A 86 1.32 4.15 -12.01
CA ARG A 86 2.24 4.78 -12.97
C ARG A 86 3.68 4.37 -12.70
N GLU A 87 4.12 4.38 -11.44
CA GLU A 87 5.50 4.01 -11.09
C GLU A 87 5.71 2.48 -10.99
N PHE A 88 4.77 1.76 -10.36
CA PHE A 88 4.92 0.35 -9.99
C PHE A 88 3.93 -0.59 -10.70
N GLY A 89 3.25 -0.14 -11.76
CA GLY A 89 2.20 -0.91 -12.45
C GLY A 89 2.66 -2.25 -13.04
N LYS A 90 3.96 -2.43 -13.26
CA LYS A 90 4.54 -3.74 -13.65
C LYS A 90 4.45 -4.77 -12.52
N GLY A 91 4.38 -4.31 -11.26
CA GLY A 91 4.19 -5.15 -10.07
C GLY A 91 5.44 -5.90 -9.61
N SER A 92 6.60 -5.63 -10.21
CA SER A 92 7.88 -6.22 -9.79
C SER A 92 8.28 -5.67 -8.43
N GLY A 93 8.51 -6.55 -7.44
CA GLY A 93 8.88 -6.15 -6.09
C GLY A 93 7.76 -5.52 -5.26
N VAL A 94 6.52 -5.50 -5.77
CA VAL A 94 5.37 -4.97 -5.03
C VAL A 94 4.70 -6.07 -4.22
N ARG A 95 4.57 -5.84 -2.91
CA ARG A 95 3.83 -6.72 -2.03
C ARG A 95 2.46 -6.15 -1.69
N ILE A 96 1.42 -6.98 -1.77
CA ILE A 96 0.07 -6.57 -1.36
C ILE A 96 -0.17 -6.95 0.11
N ILE A 97 -0.49 -5.94 0.94
CA ILE A 97 -0.83 -6.12 2.36
C ILE A 97 -2.26 -5.62 2.58
N GLY A 98 -3.10 -6.48 3.16
CA GLY A 98 -4.44 -6.16 3.61
C GLY A 98 -4.77 -7.02 4.81
#